data_AF-E9RG73-F1
#
_entry.id   AF-E9RG73-F1
#
_cell.length_a   1.000
_cell.length_b   1.000
_cell.length_c   1.000
_cell.angle_alpha   90.00
_cell.angle_beta   90.00
_cell.angle_gamma   90.00
#
_symmetry.space_group_name_H-M   'P 1'
#
loop_
_entity.id
_entity.type
_entity.pdbx_description
1 polymer ?
#
loop_
_entity_poly.entity_id
_entity_poly.type
_entity_poly.pdbx_seq_one_letter_code
_entity_poly.pdbx_strand_id
1 'polypeptide(L)'
;MKKIRMFVIATLLSSGAAINATAAVKTATSTITVVNNCEITIIPATNSNINVDRSADTTLSFTIKQPQRCANAGVRMKAWGEGKYGQLLIKPQGQNASAGYTLASPRFSYTPDKPTSTMNGFILTNPGVYQLVMSGSITPTMPLRPGIYEVVLNAELVTI
;
A
#
# COMPACT_ATOMS: atom_id res chain seq x y z
N MET A 1 -19.36 -24.05 86.70
CA MET A 1 -19.92 -25.18 85.92
C MET A 1 -18.78 -26.12 85.54
N LYS A 2 -18.97 -27.42 85.78
CA LYS A 2 -17.96 -28.48 85.69
C LYS A 2 -18.23 -29.25 84.39
N LYS A 3 -17.19 -29.59 83.62
CA LYS A 3 -16.86 -30.93 83.06
C LYS A 3 -16.03 -30.83 81.77
N ILE A 4 -14.77 -31.28 81.83
CA ILE A 4 -14.23 -32.58 81.38
C ILE A 4 -13.56 -32.40 80.02
N ARG A 5 -12.22 -32.46 80.03
CA ARG A 5 -11.40 -32.63 78.83
C ARG A 5 -11.52 -34.10 78.41
N MET A 6 -12.05 -34.35 77.23
CA MET A 6 -12.01 -35.67 76.60
C MET A 6 -11.00 -35.60 75.46
N PHE A 7 -9.84 -36.21 75.67
CA PHE A 7 -8.91 -36.54 74.60
C PHE A 7 -9.51 -37.72 73.84
N VAL A 8 -9.92 -37.49 72.59
CA VAL A 8 -10.16 -38.58 71.64
C VAL A 8 -8.92 -38.69 70.78
N ILE A 9 -8.07 -39.65 71.12
CA ILE A 9 -7.05 -40.18 70.20
C ILE A 9 -7.83 -41.07 69.24
N ALA A 10 -8.28 -40.49 68.13
CA ALA A 10 -8.76 -41.25 66.99
C ALA A 10 -7.55 -41.59 66.12
N THR A 11 -6.95 -42.76 66.38
CA THR A 11 -6.06 -43.43 65.45
C THR A 11 -6.89 -43.85 64.24
N LEU A 12 -6.99 -42.97 63.25
CA LEU A 12 -7.52 -43.29 61.93
C LEU A 12 -6.34 -43.39 60.97
N LEU A 13 -5.94 -44.64 60.75
CA LEU A 13 -5.22 -45.11 59.58
C LEU A 13 -6.06 -44.77 58.33
N SER A 14 -5.86 -43.57 57.79
CA SER A 14 -6.05 -43.37 56.36
C SER A 14 -4.66 -43.15 55.79
N SER A 15 -4.21 -44.13 55.00
CA SER A 15 -3.12 -44.03 54.04
C SER A 15 -3.35 -42.81 53.13
N GLY A 16 -3.05 -41.62 53.64
CA GLY A 16 -2.93 -40.42 52.85
C GLY A 16 -1.60 -40.53 52.12
N ALA A 17 -1.65 -40.97 50.86
CA ALA A 17 -0.48 -41.00 50.00
C ALA A 17 0.25 -39.66 50.11
N ALA A 18 1.57 -39.70 50.33
CA ALA A 18 2.38 -38.50 50.29
C ALA A 18 2.12 -37.80 48.96
N ILE A 19 1.61 -36.56 49.00
CA ILE A 19 1.47 -35.73 47.81
C ILE A 19 2.89 -35.29 47.43
N ASN A 20 3.58 -36.14 46.66
CA ASN A 20 4.79 -35.75 45.95
C ASN A 20 4.35 -34.83 44.79
N ALA A 21 4.22 -33.55 45.08
CA ALA A 21 4.09 -32.54 44.04
C ALA A 21 5.47 -32.37 43.38
N THR A 22 5.77 -33.22 42.40
CA THR A 22 6.86 -32.97 41.46
C THR A 22 6.56 -31.65 40.75
N ALA A 23 7.51 -30.71 40.75
CA ALA A 23 7.37 -29.46 40.01
C ALA A 23 7.18 -29.78 38.52
N ALA A 24 5.92 -29.74 38.07
CA ALA A 24 5.56 -29.99 36.68
C ALA A 24 5.63 -28.67 35.93
N VAL A 25 6.67 -28.50 35.09
CA VAL A 25 6.76 -27.38 34.17
C VAL A 25 5.70 -27.58 33.08
N LYS A 26 4.70 -26.71 33.04
CA LYS A 26 3.70 -26.68 31.97
C LYS A 26 4.01 -25.52 31.03
N THR A 27 4.37 -25.84 29.80
CA THR A 27 4.54 -24.89 28.70
C THR A 27 3.27 -24.83 27.87
N ALA A 28 2.83 -23.62 27.53
CA ALA A 28 1.76 -23.39 26.58
C ALA A 28 2.33 -22.58 25.42
N THR A 29 2.05 -23.02 24.19
CA THR A 29 2.49 -22.36 22.96
C THR A 29 1.26 -21.78 22.27
N SER A 30 1.34 -20.52 21.85
CA SER A 30 0.31 -19.89 21.01
C SER A 30 0.85 -19.70 19.60
N THR A 31 0.03 -19.98 18.60
CA THR A 31 0.31 -19.64 17.20
C THR A 31 -0.32 -18.29 16.91
N ILE A 32 0.53 -17.30 16.57
CA ILE A 32 0.09 -15.97 16.16
C ILE A 32 0.36 -15.85 14.66
N THR A 33 -0.68 -15.61 13.87
CA THR A 33 -0.54 -15.30 12.44
C THR A 33 -0.40 -13.79 12.26
N VAL A 34 0.78 -13.35 11.84
CA VAL A 34 1.02 -11.96 11.45
C VAL A 34 0.87 -11.85 9.93
N VAL A 35 -0.12 -11.09 9.46
CA VAL A 35 -0.32 -10.82 8.02
C VAL A 35 0.17 -9.41 7.66
N ASN A 36 0.79 -9.29 6.49
CA ASN A 36 1.19 -8.00 5.92
C ASN A 36 0.12 -7.53 4.91
N ASN A 37 -0.85 -6.75 5.38
CA ASN A 37 -1.75 -6.06 4.47
C ASN A 37 -0.99 -4.89 3.83
N CYS A 38 -0.83 -4.97 2.51
CA CYS A 38 -0.20 -3.96 1.67
C CYS A 38 -1.27 -3.28 0.84
N GLU A 39 -1.39 -1.96 1.01
CA GLU A 39 -2.32 -1.13 0.28
C GLU A 39 -1.56 -0.19 -0.64
N ILE A 40 -2.19 0.20 -1.74
CA ILE A 40 -1.68 1.19 -2.67
C ILE A 40 -2.58 2.42 -2.63
N THR A 41 -1.97 3.59 -2.64
CA THR A 41 -2.69 4.85 -2.66
C THR A 41 -2.25 5.66 -3.86
N ILE A 42 -3.21 6.17 -4.63
CA ILE A 42 -2.98 7.14 -5.69
C ILE A 42 -3.46 8.50 -5.20
N ILE A 43 -2.54 9.45 -5.12
CA ILE A 43 -2.81 10.86 -4.87
C ILE A 43 -2.91 11.51 -6.26
N PRO A 44 -4.10 11.99 -6.66
CA PRO A 44 -4.30 12.59 -7.97
C PRO A 44 -3.52 13.91 -8.08
N ALA A 45 -3.24 14.31 -9.32
CA ALA A 45 -2.80 15.68 -9.57
C ALA A 45 -3.86 16.66 -9.05
N THR A 46 -3.41 17.76 -8.42
CA THR A 46 -4.32 18.84 -8.04
C THR A 46 -5.04 19.36 -9.28
N ASN A 47 -6.36 19.51 -9.18
CA ASN A 47 -7.19 20.05 -10.24
C ASN A 47 -6.68 21.45 -10.61
N SER A 48 -6.03 21.56 -11.75
CA SER A 48 -5.62 22.84 -12.31
C SER A 48 -6.78 23.36 -13.15
N ASN A 49 -7.25 24.57 -12.88
CA ASN A 49 -8.01 25.31 -13.87
C ASN A 49 -7.03 25.68 -14.99
N ILE A 50 -7.21 25.09 -16.16
CA ILE A 50 -6.32 25.28 -17.31
C ILE A 50 -7.04 26.11 -18.34
N ASN A 51 -6.48 27.28 -18.65
CA ASN A 51 -7.00 28.10 -19.74
C ASN A 51 -6.61 27.49 -21.10
N VAL A 52 -7.52 27.59 -22.07
CA VAL A 52 -7.31 27.06 -23.43
C VAL A 52 -6.34 27.91 -24.26
N ASP A 53 -6.20 29.19 -23.91
CA ASP A 53 -5.28 30.17 -24.51
C ASP A 53 -3.92 30.25 -23.77
N ARG A 54 -3.61 29.24 -22.95
CA ARG A 54 -2.33 29.18 -22.22
C ARG A 54 -1.14 29.22 -23.18
N SER A 55 -0.14 30.02 -22.83
CA SER A 55 1.13 30.13 -23.55
C SER A 55 2.25 29.29 -22.95
N ALA A 56 2.01 28.65 -21.80
CA ALA A 56 2.98 27.85 -21.06
C ALA A 56 2.47 26.44 -20.76
N ASP A 57 3.41 25.53 -20.55
CA ASP A 57 3.13 24.15 -20.15
C ASP A 57 2.53 24.09 -18.74
N THR A 58 1.54 23.24 -18.56
CA THR A 58 0.97 22.93 -17.24
C THR A 58 1.32 21.50 -16.85
N THR A 59 2.12 21.33 -15.81
CA THR A 59 2.49 20.01 -15.29
C THR A 59 1.37 19.41 -14.46
N LEU A 60 1.01 18.17 -14.75
CA LEU A 60 0.18 17.32 -13.90
C LEU A 60 1.03 16.21 -13.30
N SER A 61 0.94 16.04 -11.98
CA SER A 61 1.75 15.07 -11.23
C SER A 61 0.88 14.23 -10.32
N PHE A 62 0.95 12.92 -10.50
CA PHE A 62 0.29 11.93 -9.66
C PHE A 62 1.31 11.25 -8.77
N THR A 63 0.96 10.98 -7.52
CA THR A 63 1.83 10.26 -6.59
C THR A 63 1.21 8.95 -6.20
N ILE A 64 1.94 7.86 -6.39
CA ILE A 64 1.57 6.52 -5.97
C ILE A 64 2.41 6.17 -4.75
N LYS A 65 1.77 5.63 -3.71
CA LYS A 65 2.41 5.22 -2.46
C LYS A 65 2.03 3.80 -2.09
N GLN A 66 2.98 3.10 -1.49
CA GLN A 66 2.74 1.89 -0.70
C GLN A 66 3.44 2.02 0.66
N PRO A 67 3.03 1.27 1.70
CA PRO A 67 3.75 1.23 2.96
C PRO A 67 5.20 0.77 2.75
N GLN A 68 6.15 1.45 3.40
CA GLN A 68 7.58 1.11 3.27
C GLN A 68 7.88 -0.35 3.66
N ARG A 69 7.14 -0.91 4.63
CA ARG A 69 7.24 -2.33 5.00
C ARG A 69 6.96 -3.29 3.83
N CYS A 70 6.03 -2.93 2.94
CA CYS A 70 5.68 -3.73 1.77
C CYS A 70 6.77 -3.66 0.72
N ALA A 71 7.29 -2.45 0.47
CA ALA A 71 8.43 -2.25 -0.41
C ALA A 71 9.66 -3.03 0.07
N ASN A 72 9.94 -3.02 1.39
CA ASN A 72 11.03 -3.78 2.00
C ASN A 72 10.81 -5.30 1.92
N ALA A 73 9.56 -5.77 1.94
CA ALA A 73 9.20 -7.17 1.74
C ALA A 73 9.28 -7.63 0.27
N GLY A 74 9.68 -6.75 -0.65
CA GLY A 74 9.83 -7.06 -2.06
C GLY A 74 8.61 -6.73 -2.93
N VAL A 75 7.54 -6.17 -2.36
CA VAL A 75 6.37 -5.73 -3.13
C VAL A 75 6.76 -4.53 -4.01
N ARG A 76 6.38 -4.58 -5.28
CA ARG A 76 6.67 -3.57 -6.29
C ARG A 76 5.38 -2.87 -6.71
N MET A 77 5.48 -1.59 -7.08
CA MET A 77 4.37 -0.86 -7.68
C MET A 77 4.46 -0.96 -9.20
N LYS A 78 3.34 -1.33 -9.83
CA LYS A 78 3.16 -1.24 -11.28
C LYS A 78 2.15 -0.14 -11.58
N ALA A 79 2.47 0.76 -12.50
CA ALA A 79 1.66 1.95 -12.78
C ALA A 79 1.56 2.24 -14.28
N TRP A 80 0.38 2.64 -14.75
CA TRP A 80 0.15 3.00 -16.15
C TRP A 80 -1.03 3.96 -16.32
N GLY A 81 -0.89 4.90 -17.24
CA GLY A 81 -1.99 5.68 -17.78
C GLY A 81 -2.55 5.08 -19.08
N GLU A 82 -3.45 5.81 -19.72
CA GLU A 82 -4.13 5.39 -20.97
C GLU A 82 -3.40 5.83 -22.25
N GLY A 83 -2.28 6.56 -22.11
CA GLY A 83 -1.50 7.08 -23.21
C GLY A 83 -0.55 6.06 -23.83
N LYS A 84 0.17 6.50 -24.87
CA LYS A 84 1.15 5.67 -25.56
C LYS A 84 2.20 5.15 -24.56
N TYR A 85 2.47 3.83 -24.61
CA TYR A 85 3.40 3.15 -23.69
C TYR A 85 3.03 3.27 -22.20
N GLY A 86 1.75 3.44 -21.86
CA GLY A 86 1.29 3.57 -20.48
C GLY A 86 1.55 4.95 -19.87
N GLN A 87 1.78 5.98 -20.70
CA GLN A 87 1.92 7.37 -20.26
C GLN A 87 0.58 7.96 -19.81
N LEU A 88 0.62 9.10 -19.11
CA LEU A 88 -0.58 9.85 -18.78
C LEU A 88 -1.23 10.40 -20.04
N LEU A 89 -2.55 10.37 -20.08
CA LEU A 89 -3.35 10.88 -21.19
C LEU A 89 -4.48 11.74 -20.64
N ILE A 90 -4.66 12.90 -21.25
CA ILE A 90 -5.79 13.78 -20.97
C ILE A 90 -6.84 13.59 -22.06
N LYS A 91 -8.09 13.34 -21.66
CA LYS A 91 -9.22 13.17 -22.57
C LYS A 91 -10.46 13.88 -22.05
N PRO A 92 -11.41 14.28 -22.90
CA PRO A 92 -12.68 14.79 -22.43
C PRO A 92 -13.37 13.73 -21.56
N GLN A 93 -14.03 14.18 -20.49
CA GLN A 93 -14.65 13.27 -19.52
C GLN A 93 -15.63 12.31 -20.19
N GLY A 94 -15.52 11.00 -19.90
CA GLY A 94 -16.40 9.96 -20.44
C GLY A 94 -16.12 9.57 -21.88
N GLN A 95 -15.03 10.08 -22.48
CA GLN A 95 -14.60 9.69 -23.82
C GLN A 95 -13.55 8.57 -23.80
N ASN A 96 -13.39 7.91 -24.95
CA ASN A 96 -12.36 6.90 -25.14
C ASN A 96 -10.97 7.53 -25.24
N ALA A 97 -9.93 6.75 -24.93
CA ALA A 97 -8.53 7.19 -25.01
C ALA A 97 -8.12 7.70 -26.40
N SER A 98 -8.77 7.23 -27.47
CA SER A 98 -8.53 7.70 -28.85
C SER A 98 -8.90 9.17 -29.09
N ALA A 99 -9.74 9.77 -28.23
CA ALA A 99 -10.12 11.18 -28.28
C ALA A 99 -9.20 12.08 -27.45
N GLY A 100 -8.21 11.50 -26.75
CA GLY A 100 -7.32 12.22 -25.86
C GLY A 100 -5.95 12.54 -26.45
N TYR A 101 -5.14 13.21 -25.63
CA TYR A 101 -3.76 13.57 -25.95
C TYR A 101 -2.84 12.99 -24.88
N THR A 102 -1.76 12.31 -25.31
CA THR A 102 -0.72 11.87 -24.38
C THR A 102 0.00 13.09 -23.84
N LEU A 103 0.21 13.15 -22.52
CA LEU A 103 0.92 14.26 -21.89
C LEU A 103 2.37 14.29 -22.36
N ALA A 104 2.88 15.48 -22.66
CA ALA A 104 4.25 15.67 -23.11
C ALA A 104 5.24 15.54 -21.94
N SER A 105 6.54 15.42 -22.27
CA SER A 105 7.63 15.46 -21.28
C SER A 105 7.40 14.55 -20.06
N PRO A 106 7.15 13.23 -20.28
CA PRO A 106 6.88 12.33 -19.18
C PRO A 106 8.06 12.28 -18.22
N ARG A 107 7.78 12.42 -16.92
CA ARG A 107 8.79 12.34 -15.86
C ARG A 107 8.33 11.39 -14.77
N PHE A 108 9.28 10.61 -14.28
CA PHE A 108 9.09 9.65 -13.21
C PHE A 108 10.10 9.93 -12.12
N SER A 109 9.65 10.01 -10.88
CA SER A 109 10.53 10.09 -9.71
C SER A 109 10.15 9.03 -8.68
N TYR A 110 11.13 8.61 -7.88
CA TYR A 110 11.01 7.45 -7.00
C TYR A 110 11.49 7.78 -5.59
N THR A 111 10.98 7.08 -4.59
CA THR A 111 11.52 7.14 -3.24
C THR A 111 11.65 5.74 -2.64
N PRO A 112 12.87 5.33 -2.22
CA PRO A 112 14.16 5.96 -2.51
C PRO A 112 14.46 6.01 -4.02
N ASP A 113 15.42 6.85 -4.43
CA ASP A 113 15.79 7.01 -5.84
C ASP A 113 16.46 5.74 -6.38
N LYS A 114 15.64 4.86 -6.94
CA LYS A 114 16.03 3.58 -7.53
C LYS A 114 15.37 3.48 -8.91
N PRO A 115 16.09 3.82 -9.99
CA PRO A 115 15.50 3.91 -11.33
C PRO A 115 14.94 2.56 -11.77
N THR A 116 13.80 2.60 -12.46
CA THR A 116 12.95 1.45 -12.72
C THR A 116 12.94 1.08 -14.19
N SER A 117 12.49 -0.13 -14.52
CA SER A 117 12.27 -0.51 -15.91
C SER A 117 10.94 0.06 -16.41
N THR A 118 10.99 0.93 -17.42
CA THR A 118 9.82 1.21 -18.26
C THR A 118 9.63 0.02 -19.19
N MET A 119 8.54 -0.70 -19.03
CA MET A 119 8.18 -1.81 -19.91
C MET A 119 7.08 -1.35 -20.87
N ASN A 120 6.92 -2.03 -22.01
CA ASN A 120 5.93 -1.66 -23.02
C ASN A 120 4.51 -1.66 -22.42
N GLY A 121 4.04 -0.50 -21.98
CA GLY A 121 2.69 -0.29 -21.44
C GLY A 121 2.62 0.05 -19.95
N PHE A 122 3.72 0.02 -19.18
CA PHE A 122 3.69 0.38 -17.75
C PHE A 122 5.08 0.64 -17.14
N ILE A 123 5.08 1.31 -16.00
CA ILE A 123 6.24 1.51 -15.12
C ILE A 123 6.19 0.46 -14.01
N LEU A 124 7.30 -0.22 -13.73
CA LEU A 124 7.40 -1.21 -12.66
C LEU A 124 8.55 -0.87 -11.72
N THR A 125 8.24 -0.47 -10.48
CA THR A 125 9.27 -0.02 -9.54
C THR A 125 10.20 -1.12 -9.11
N ASN A 126 11.45 -0.82 -8.76
CA ASN A 126 12.32 -1.80 -8.13
C ASN A 126 11.87 -2.11 -6.69
N PRO A 127 12.24 -3.28 -6.13
CA PRO A 127 12.04 -3.58 -4.72
C PRO A 127 12.59 -2.48 -3.79
N GLY A 128 11.88 -2.21 -2.70
CA GLY A 128 12.22 -1.16 -1.74
C GLY A 128 11.74 0.25 -2.11
N VAL A 129 11.22 0.47 -3.33
CA VAL A 129 10.57 1.74 -3.71
C VAL A 129 9.16 1.80 -3.12
N TYR A 130 8.90 2.80 -2.28
CA TYR A 130 7.61 2.99 -1.62
C TYR A 130 6.83 4.21 -2.14
N GLN A 131 7.45 5.04 -2.98
CA GLN A 131 6.77 6.13 -3.68
C GLN A 131 7.20 6.20 -5.15
N LEU A 132 6.24 6.43 -6.04
CA LEU A 132 6.42 6.73 -7.46
C LEU A 132 5.62 8.00 -7.79
N VAL A 133 6.26 9.03 -8.35
CA VAL A 133 5.57 10.18 -8.93
C VAL A 133 5.60 10.03 -10.44
N MET A 134 4.43 10.03 -11.06
CA MET A 134 4.26 10.01 -12.50
C MET A 134 3.70 11.36 -12.93
N SER A 135 4.40 12.05 -13.82
CA SER A 135 4.01 13.39 -14.26
C SER A 135 4.17 13.57 -15.76
N GLY A 136 3.40 14.51 -16.29
CA GLY A 136 3.43 14.92 -17.69
C GLY A 136 2.90 16.34 -17.85
N SER A 137 3.15 16.93 -19.01
CA SER A 137 2.82 18.32 -19.29
C SER A 137 1.71 18.43 -20.32
N ILE A 138 0.74 19.29 -20.03
CA ILE A 138 -0.22 19.78 -21.00
C ILE A 138 0.41 20.98 -21.68
N THR A 139 0.71 20.86 -22.97
CA THR A 139 1.40 21.91 -23.74
C THR A 139 0.40 22.83 -24.44
N PRO A 140 0.81 24.05 -24.85
CA PRO A 140 0.01 24.94 -25.71
C PRO A 140 -0.34 24.34 -27.07
N THR A 141 0.46 23.38 -27.55
CA THR A 141 0.24 22.71 -28.84
C THR A 141 -0.88 21.67 -28.81
N MET A 142 -1.38 21.28 -27.63
CA MET A 142 -2.53 20.40 -27.50
C MET A 142 -3.82 21.20 -27.74
N PRO A 143 -4.60 20.91 -28.80
CA PRO A 143 -5.77 21.70 -29.18
C PRO A 143 -6.99 21.39 -28.30
N LEU A 144 -6.85 21.65 -26.99
CA LEU A 144 -7.91 21.48 -26.01
C LEU A 144 -9.00 22.56 -26.21
N ARG A 145 -10.26 22.17 -26.03
CA ARG A 145 -11.42 23.07 -26.06
C ARG A 145 -11.96 23.25 -24.64
N PRO A 146 -12.73 24.30 -24.35
CA PRO A 146 -13.35 24.44 -23.04
C PRO A 146 -14.22 23.23 -22.69
N GLY A 147 -14.06 22.68 -21.49
CA GLY A 147 -14.79 21.49 -21.04
C GLY A 147 -14.12 20.79 -19.86
N ILE A 148 -14.75 19.72 -19.38
CA ILE A 148 -14.19 18.87 -18.31
C ILE A 148 -13.35 17.77 -18.95
N TYR A 149 -12.14 17.61 -18.45
CA TYR A 149 -11.20 16.59 -18.86
C TYR A 149 -10.88 15.65 -17.70
N GLU A 150 -10.53 14.42 -18.03
CA GLU A 150 -10.04 13.43 -17.08
C GLU A 150 -8.66 12.92 -17.48
N VAL A 151 -7.88 12.56 -16.46
CA VAL A 151 -6.59 11.90 -16.59
C VAL A 151 -6.64 10.69 -15.66
N VAL A 152 -6.58 9.50 -16.24
CA VAL A 152 -6.66 8.25 -15.48
C VAL A 152 -5.26 7.70 -15.26
N LEU A 153 -4.96 7.35 -14.00
CA LEU A 153 -3.78 6.60 -13.61
C LEU A 153 -4.21 5.35 -12.88
N ASN A 154 -3.76 4.21 -13.37
CA ASN A 154 -3.95 2.91 -12.74
C ASN A 154 -2.66 2.51 -12.03
N ALA A 155 -2.80 1.82 -10.90
CA ALA A 155 -1.67 1.23 -10.20
C ALA A 155 -2.07 -0.07 -9.51
N GLU A 156 -1.13 -1.00 -9.43
CA GLU A 156 -1.28 -2.27 -8.72
C GLU A 156 0.00 -2.62 -7.94
N LEU A 157 -0.16 -3.43 -6.89
CA LEU A 157 0.95 -4.03 -6.16
C LEU A 157 1.22 -5.42 -6.70
N VAL A 158 2.49 -5.72 -6.98
CA VAL A 158 2.92 -7.03 -7.48
C VAL A 158 4.06 -7.59 -6.65
N THR A 159 4.04 -8.91 -6.46
CA THR A 159 5.14 -9.71 -5.90
C THR A 159 5.69 -10.56 -7.04
N ILE A 160 7.01 -10.51 -7.28
CA ILE A 160 7.71 -11.36 -8.25
C ILE A 160 8.61 -12.31 -7.47
#